data_AF-A0A846LPI9-F1
#
_entry.id   AF-A0A846LPI9-F1
#
_cell.length_a   1.000
_cell.length_b   1.000
_cell.length_c   1.000
_cell.angle_alpha   90.00
_cell.angle_beta   90.00
_cell.angle_gamma   90.00
#
_symmetry.space_group_name_H-M   'P 1'
#
loop_
_entity.id
_entity.type
_entity.pdbx_description
1 polymer ?
#
loop_
_entity_poly.entity_id
_entity_poly.type
_entity_poly.pdbx_seq_one_letter_code
_entity_poly.pdbx_strand_id
1 'polypeptide(L)'
;MGTRRRLPLLVGGLALLPALVVALLPGDGPATADSNAAAGIPDRMAGYSYLTGDVSDAPPGRALALFQHGWGVEFLDFPQAVVVGADDDVYRRVDLAEDRAGPETQGDPAPMLLSPDGTRIAVGDHDSDRADLALLDLETGDVVRQPVPGAHSALPVAWSLDGRLVAHLAGTAATNPYSGTPIEGDVGLLDVSSGAVRTLTGATQVSTAAFSPDGSELAVQRSATAGGTLEVFDLEGGGRRTLDLPAGHHLAGADAWSPDGALLATSRMPFPCLDTVHEAQWTACQGEWESIPDVLTFVAATDRPTEVPESLDGAVAASSRLLGWVSAREVLVLSPHADDKGGDPVDLAVTRVSLDDGATERLSVVPTGAATTGPGVSSWRRRSCPTCRSGRPGSPIAAGGRRRCG
;
A
#
# COMPACT_ATOMS: atom_id res chain seq x y z
N MET A 1 -26.70 58.06 65.72
CA MET A 1 -27.30 56.73 65.45
C MET A 1 -27.26 56.53 63.95
N GLY A 2 -26.61 55.57 63.31
CA GLY A 2 -26.04 54.29 63.73
C GLY A 2 -26.17 53.33 62.54
N THR A 3 -25.13 53.30 61.69
CA THR A 3 -24.59 52.14 60.93
C THR A 3 -25.47 51.03 60.34
N ARG A 4 -25.11 50.68 59.07
CA ARG A 4 -24.84 49.34 58.47
C ARG A 4 -25.81 48.78 57.39
N ARG A 5 -25.17 48.45 56.24
CA ARG A 5 -25.25 47.18 55.45
C ARG A 5 -26.50 46.99 54.55
N ARG A 6 -26.47 46.45 53.32
CA ARG A 6 -25.48 45.75 52.47
C ARG A 6 -25.73 46.02 50.97
N LEU A 7 -24.66 45.92 50.18
CA LEU A 7 -24.62 45.84 48.71
C LEU A 7 -25.23 44.50 48.22
N PRO A 8 -25.97 44.43 47.10
CA PRO A 8 -26.24 43.16 46.44
C PRO A 8 -25.02 42.74 45.59
N LEU A 9 -24.59 41.49 45.79
CA LEU A 9 -23.55 40.83 45.00
C LEU A 9 -24.04 40.63 43.55
N LEU A 10 -23.33 41.20 42.59
CA LEU A 10 -23.27 40.72 41.21
C LEU A 10 -22.48 39.41 41.22
N VAL A 11 -23.16 38.29 41.04
CA VAL A 11 -22.50 37.01 40.72
C VAL A 11 -22.19 37.04 39.23
N GLY A 12 -21.01 37.53 38.88
CA GLY A 12 -20.41 37.32 37.56
C GLY A 12 -19.95 35.87 37.47
N GLY A 13 -20.63 35.06 36.65
CA GLY A 13 -20.16 33.74 36.27
C GLY A 13 -18.92 33.87 35.41
N LEU A 14 -17.75 33.57 36.00
CA LEU A 14 -16.49 33.45 35.27
C LEU A 14 -16.53 32.12 34.51
N ALA A 15 -16.68 32.17 33.18
CA ALA A 15 -16.45 31.02 32.32
C ALA A 15 -14.96 30.65 32.38
N LEU A 16 -14.65 29.56 33.06
CA LEU A 16 -13.32 28.94 33.05
C LEU A 16 -13.15 28.22 31.70
N LEU A 17 -12.51 28.88 30.73
CA LEU A 17 -11.90 28.19 29.60
C LEU A 17 -10.65 27.48 30.11
N PRO A 18 -10.44 26.17 29.85
CA PRO A 18 -9.18 25.52 30.15
C PRO A 18 -8.12 26.10 29.19
N ALA A 19 -7.19 26.88 29.74
CA ALA A 19 -5.99 27.28 29.01
C ALA A 19 -5.13 26.03 28.78
N LEU A 20 -5.07 25.55 27.54
CA LEU A 20 -4.13 24.54 27.10
C LEU A 20 -2.73 25.15 27.17
N VAL A 21 -1.99 24.87 28.25
CA VAL A 21 -0.58 25.23 28.34
C VAL A 21 0.20 24.25 27.48
N VAL A 22 0.43 24.61 26.22
CA VAL A 22 1.44 23.95 25.39
C VAL A 22 2.79 24.37 25.95
N ALA A 23 3.44 23.45 26.67
CA ALA A 23 4.83 23.63 27.07
C ALA A 23 5.68 23.63 25.80
N LEU A 24 6.11 24.82 25.37
CA LEU A 24 7.19 24.99 24.38
C LEU A 24 8.49 24.49 25.03
N LEU A 25 8.71 23.18 24.98
CA LEU A 25 10.05 22.64 25.08
C LEU A 25 10.85 23.20 23.90
N PRO A 26 12.13 23.59 24.08
CA PRO A 26 12.97 23.93 22.93
C PRO A 26 12.96 22.73 21.99
N GLY A 27 12.33 22.90 20.83
CA GLY A 27 12.41 21.91 19.78
C GLY A 27 13.86 21.78 19.40
N ASP A 28 14.42 20.58 19.57
CA ASP A 28 15.58 20.21 18.78
C ASP A 28 15.18 20.48 17.32
N GLY A 29 15.96 21.32 16.63
CA GLY A 29 15.74 21.59 15.21
C GLY A 29 15.64 20.28 14.42
N PRO A 30 15.10 20.28 13.19
CA PRO A 30 14.92 19.07 12.41
C PRO A 30 16.21 18.26 12.47
N ALA A 31 16.13 17.07 13.08
CA ALA A 31 17.25 16.16 13.15
C ALA A 31 17.70 15.95 11.71
N THR A 32 18.92 16.37 11.41
CA THR A 32 19.51 16.10 10.11
C THR A 32 19.61 14.60 10.03
N ALA A 33 18.86 14.00 9.10
CA ALA A 33 18.87 12.57 8.85
C ALA A 33 20.33 12.13 8.71
N ASP A 34 20.76 11.26 9.62
CA ASP A 34 22.08 10.67 9.55
C ASP A 34 22.05 9.73 8.32
N SER A 35 22.48 10.24 7.16
CA SER A 35 22.50 9.51 5.86
C SER A 35 23.33 8.21 5.85
N ASN A 36 23.89 7.83 7.01
CA ASN A 36 24.62 6.59 7.26
C ASN A 36 23.85 5.61 8.18
N ALA A 37 22.65 5.95 8.65
CA ALA A 37 21.81 5.00 9.37
C ALA A 37 21.38 3.90 8.41
N ALA A 38 21.86 2.67 8.63
CA ALA A 38 21.44 1.53 7.84
C ALA A 38 19.91 1.44 7.90
N ALA A 39 19.28 1.46 6.73
CA ALA A 39 17.83 1.43 6.65
C ALA A 39 17.29 0.35 7.61
N GLY A 40 16.18 0.59 8.31
CA GLY A 40 15.57 -0.36 9.24
C GLY A 40 14.06 -0.41 9.10
N ILE A 41 13.45 -1.59 9.33
CA ILE A 41 12.01 -1.65 9.57
C ILE A 41 11.76 -1.43 11.07
N PRO A 42 10.87 -0.51 11.46
CA PRO A 42 10.41 -0.40 12.84
C PRO A 42 9.84 -1.74 13.32
N ASP A 43 10.09 -2.15 14.57
CA ASP A 43 9.45 -3.34 15.16
C ASP A 43 7.91 -3.19 15.24
N ARG A 44 7.41 -1.95 15.26
CA ARG A 44 5.99 -1.59 15.22
C ARG A 44 5.81 -0.30 14.41
N MET A 45 4.92 -0.33 13.41
CA MET A 45 4.49 0.86 12.69
C MET A 45 3.77 1.82 13.64
N ALA A 46 3.95 3.13 13.41
CA ALA A 46 3.13 4.12 14.08
C ALA A 46 1.64 3.90 13.73
N GLY A 47 0.78 4.20 14.70
CA GLY A 47 -0.66 4.26 14.45
C GLY A 47 -1.09 5.65 13.98
N TYR A 48 -2.39 5.77 13.76
CA TYR A 48 -3.06 7.01 13.37
C TYR A 48 -2.65 8.21 14.25
N SER A 49 -2.39 9.36 13.63
CA SER A 49 -2.04 10.58 14.35
C SER A 49 -2.44 11.84 13.58
N TYR A 50 -3.15 12.74 14.26
CA TYR A 50 -3.47 14.09 13.77
C TYR A 50 -2.27 15.05 13.74
N LEU A 51 -1.13 14.64 14.32
CA LEU A 51 0.06 15.47 14.47
C LEU A 51 1.20 15.06 13.53
N THR A 52 0.96 14.08 12.66
CA THR A 52 1.93 13.69 11.63
C THR A 52 2.05 14.82 10.62
N GLY A 53 3.26 15.34 10.42
CA GLY A 53 3.52 16.40 9.44
C GLY A 53 3.52 15.86 8.00
N ASP A 54 3.42 16.78 7.05
CA ASP A 54 3.24 16.46 5.63
C ASP A 54 4.58 16.33 4.89
N VAL A 55 4.60 15.58 3.80
CA VAL A 55 5.80 15.43 2.94
C VAL A 55 6.17 16.78 2.31
N SER A 56 5.20 17.60 1.91
CA SER A 56 5.44 18.91 1.31
C SER A 56 6.16 19.90 2.24
N ASP A 57 5.97 19.77 3.56
CA ASP A 57 6.61 20.62 4.57
C ASP A 57 8.01 20.12 4.97
N ALA A 58 8.15 18.80 5.12
CA ALA A 58 9.37 18.17 5.61
C ALA A 58 9.56 16.78 4.98
N PRO A 59 10.09 16.70 3.75
CA PRO A 59 10.29 15.44 3.04
C PRO A 59 11.12 14.45 3.88
N PRO A 60 10.71 13.16 3.99
CA PRO A 60 11.37 12.18 4.85
C PRO A 60 12.68 11.63 4.24
N GLY A 61 13.04 12.05 3.02
CA GLY A 61 14.05 11.36 2.23
C GLY A 61 13.52 10.03 1.70
N ARG A 62 14.41 9.06 1.56
CA ARG A 62 14.05 7.73 1.09
C ARG A 62 13.07 7.05 2.05
N ALA A 63 11.97 6.52 1.54
CA ALA A 63 10.98 5.76 2.30
C ALA A 63 11.15 4.24 2.15
N LEU A 64 10.73 3.51 3.18
CA LEU A 64 10.68 2.05 3.24
C LEU A 64 9.29 1.50 2.86
N ALA A 65 8.25 2.22 3.27
CA ALA A 65 6.88 1.77 3.19
C ALA A 65 5.92 2.95 2.96
N LEU A 66 4.81 2.65 2.30
CA LEU A 66 3.69 3.53 2.06
C LEU A 66 2.39 2.79 2.38
N PHE A 67 1.53 3.39 3.19
CA PHE A 67 0.26 2.78 3.59
C PHE A 67 -0.81 3.81 3.89
N GLN A 68 -2.06 3.37 3.93
CA GLN A 68 -3.20 4.16 4.35
C GLN A 68 -3.66 3.76 5.76
N HIS A 69 -3.97 4.76 6.59
CA HIS A 69 -4.77 4.60 7.80
C HIS A 69 -6.21 5.06 7.53
N GLY A 70 -7.19 4.36 8.11
CA GLY A 70 -8.61 4.69 7.94
C GLY A 70 -9.17 4.29 6.57
N TRP A 71 -10.50 4.21 6.49
CA TRP A 71 -11.25 3.94 5.26
C TRP A 71 -12.58 4.68 5.32
N GLY A 72 -12.85 5.49 4.29
CA GLY A 72 -14.02 6.35 4.24
C GLY A 72 -14.05 7.39 5.37
N VAL A 73 -15.06 8.25 5.34
CA VAL A 73 -15.26 9.27 6.38
C VAL A 73 -16.33 8.82 7.37
N GLU A 74 -15.90 8.36 8.55
CA GLU A 74 -16.74 8.33 9.74
C GLU A 74 -16.61 9.65 10.53
N PHE A 75 -17.51 9.89 11.48
CA PHE A 75 -17.47 11.12 12.29
C PHE A 75 -16.16 11.18 13.10
N LEU A 76 -15.29 12.14 12.76
CA LEU A 76 -13.94 12.33 13.30
C LEU A 76 -12.91 11.26 12.86
N ASP A 77 -13.13 10.58 11.72
CA ASP A 77 -12.09 9.83 11.03
C ASP A 77 -11.66 10.58 9.76
N PHE A 78 -10.36 10.56 9.47
CA PHE A 78 -9.76 11.20 8.31
C PHE A 78 -8.72 10.22 7.73
N PRO A 79 -9.01 9.55 6.60
CA PRO A 79 -8.08 8.62 5.99
C PRO A 79 -6.73 9.28 5.68
N GLN A 80 -5.63 8.71 6.17
CA GLN A 80 -4.28 9.29 6.05
C GLN A 80 -3.42 8.43 5.14
N ALA A 81 -2.76 9.05 4.16
CA ALA A 81 -1.70 8.42 3.40
C ALA A 81 -0.37 8.65 4.10
N VAL A 82 0.37 7.61 4.46
CA VAL A 82 1.57 7.74 5.30
C VAL A 82 2.76 7.01 4.70
N VAL A 83 3.90 7.71 4.62
CA VAL A 83 5.22 7.12 4.35
C VAL A 83 6.04 6.98 5.61
N VAL A 84 6.89 5.96 5.63
CA VAL A 84 7.89 5.72 6.68
C VAL A 84 9.29 5.89 6.10
N GLY A 85 10.10 6.76 6.69
CA GLY A 85 11.51 6.93 6.38
C GLY A 85 12.28 5.62 6.47
N ALA A 86 13.17 5.38 5.51
CA ALA A 86 14.00 4.20 5.47
C ALA A 86 15.10 4.26 6.53
N ASP A 87 15.69 5.44 6.72
CA ASP A 87 16.91 5.64 7.51
C ASP A 87 16.60 6.04 8.97
N ASP A 88 15.40 6.56 9.23
CA ASP A 88 14.90 6.97 10.53
C ASP A 88 13.41 6.60 10.73
N ASP A 89 12.91 6.60 11.98
CA ASP A 89 11.50 6.35 12.29
C ASP A 89 10.64 7.61 12.06
N VAL A 90 10.86 8.28 10.93
CA VAL A 90 10.11 9.46 10.53
C VAL A 90 8.90 9.04 9.73
N TYR A 91 7.73 9.54 10.15
CA TYR A 91 6.47 9.36 9.45
C TYR A 91 6.05 10.69 8.86
N ARG A 92 5.56 10.66 7.61
CA ARG A 92 5.00 11.84 6.94
C ARG A 92 3.72 11.48 6.23
N ARG A 93 2.77 12.41 6.23
CA ARG A 93 1.55 12.32 5.45
C ARG A 93 1.83 12.70 4.00
N VAL A 94 1.29 11.92 3.08
CA VAL A 94 1.34 12.19 1.64
C VAL A 94 0.15 13.07 1.30
N ASP A 95 0.25 14.33 1.71
CA ASP A 95 -0.75 15.37 1.53
C ASP A 95 -1.16 15.53 0.06
N LEU A 96 -0.23 15.33 -0.88
CA LEU A 96 -0.57 15.31 -2.31
C LEU A 96 -1.64 14.27 -2.69
N ALA A 97 -1.63 13.09 -2.07
CA ALA A 97 -2.61 12.05 -2.35
C ALA A 97 -3.92 12.31 -1.61
N GLU A 98 -3.85 12.83 -0.39
CA GLU A 98 -5.02 13.23 0.41
C GLU A 98 -5.77 14.41 -0.23
N ASP A 99 -5.06 15.39 -0.80
CA ASP A 99 -5.62 16.55 -1.51
C ASP A 99 -6.36 16.17 -2.81
N ARG A 100 -6.08 14.98 -3.33
CA ARG A 100 -6.75 14.40 -4.50
C ARG A 100 -7.93 13.50 -4.12
N ALA A 101 -8.27 13.40 -2.84
CA ALA A 101 -9.47 12.70 -2.41
C ALA A 101 -10.74 13.43 -2.90
N GLY A 102 -11.79 12.67 -3.16
CA GLY A 102 -13.06 13.19 -3.64
C GLY A 102 -14.27 12.47 -3.03
N PRO A 103 -15.49 12.92 -3.36
CA PRO A 103 -16.72 12.24 -2.92
C PRO A 103 -16.79 10.78 -3.36
N GLU A 104 -16.22 10.44 -4.52
CA GLU A 104 -16.12 9.09 -5.08
C GLU A 104 -15.19 8.18 -4.27
N THR A 105 -14.17 8.73 -3.62
CA THR A 105 -13.30 8.01 -2.68
C THR A 105 -13.76 8.12 -1.23
N GLN A 106 -14.88 8.80 -0.98
CA GLN A 106 -15.36 9.08 0.38
C GLN A 106 -14.27 9.70 1.28
N GLY A 107 -13.38 10.52 0.72
CA GLY A 107 -12.27 11.14 1.45
C GLY A 107 -11.01 10.28 1.57
N ASP A 108 -10.97 9.07 1.01
CA ASP A 108 -9.74 8.30 0.93
C ASP A 108 -8.72 8.97 0.00
N PRO A 109 -7.42 8.93 0.35
CA PRO A 109 -6.35 9.38 -0.51
C PRO A 109 -6.39 8.74 -1.90
N ALA A 110 -5.95 9.50 -2.90
CA ALA A 110 -5.81 9.03 -4.26
C ALA A 110 -4.86 7.82 -4.38
N PRO A 111 -5.05 6.95 -5.40
CA PRO A 111 -4.25 5.75 -5.58
C PRO A 111 -2.78 6.10 -5.74
N MET A 112 -1.92 5.37 -5.01
CA MET A 112 -0.52 5.74 -4.89
C MET A 112 0.40 4.52 -4.78
N LEU A 113 1.62 4.65 -5.32
CA LEU A 113 2.65 3.61 -5.30
C LEU A 113 4.03 4.21 -5.02
N LEU A 114 4.74 3.64 -4.06
CA LEU A 114 6.14 3.97 -3.77
C LEU A 114 7.07 3.37 -4.83
N SER A 115 8.05 4.15 -5.29
CA SER A 115 9.07 3.68 -6.22
C SER A 115 9.96 2.61 -5.58
N PRO A 116 10.57 1.70 -6.36
CA PRO A 116 11.37 0.60 -5.80
C PRO A 116 12.62 1.04 -5.03
N ASP A 117 13.15 2.23 -5.36
CA ASP A 117 14.25 2.84 -4.63
C ASP A 117 13.79 3.64 -3.41
N GLY A 118 12.48 3.83 -3.21
CA GLY A 118 11.90 4.56 -2.09
C GLY A 118 12.02 6.07 -2.19
N THR A 119 12.45 6.62 -3.34
CA THR A 119 12.71 8.07 -3.48
C THR A 119 11.50 8.84 -4.01
N ARG A 120 10.49 8.16 -4.57
CA ARG A 120 9.34 8.80 -5.20
C ARG A 120 8.03 8.09 -4.93
N ILE A 121 6.93 8.83 -5.01
CA ILE A 121 5.57 8.27 -5.04
C ILE A 121 4.91 8.66 -6.36
N ALA A 122 4.36 7.68 -7.07
CA ALA A 122 3.39 7.94 -8.13
C ALA A 122 2.01 8.06 -7.51
N VAL A 123 1.31 9.16 -7.77
CA VAL A 123 -0.05 9.45 -7.29
C VAL A 123 -0.97 9.66 -8.50
N GLY A 124 -2.06 8.92 -8.52
CA GLY A 124 -3.08 8.97 -9.56
C GLY A 124 -4.26 9.87 -9.23
N ASP A 125 -5.39 9.57 -9.86
CA ASP A 125 -6.67 10.22 -9.65
C ASP A 125 -7.82 9.29 -10.07
N HIS A 126 -8.91 9.30 -9.31
CA HIS A 126 -10.11 8.52 -9.59
C HIS A 126 -11.12 9.28 -10.47
N ASP A 127 -11.17 10.61 -10.39
CA ASP A 127 -12.12 11.44 -11.13
C ASP A 127 -11.58 12.85 -11.38
N SER A 128 -11.09 13.08 -12.60
CA SER A 128 -10.56 14.38 -13.03
C SER A 128 -10.81 14.65 -14.51
N ASP A 129 -11.37 15.82 -14.83
CA ASP A 129 -11.51 16.32 -16.21
C ASP A 129 -10.16 16.45 -16.94
N ARG A 130 -9.05 16.46 -16.21
CA ARG A 130 -7.68 16.54 -16.72
C ARG A 130 -6.79 15.56 -15.96
N ALA A 131 -7.11 14.28 -16.06
CA ALA A 131 -6.35 13.22 -15.39
C ALA A 131 -4.85 13.32 -15.70
N ASP A 132 -4.05 13.16 -14.66
CA ASP A 132 -2.59 13.13 -14.72
C ASP A 132 -2.04 12.10 -13.73
N LEU A 133 -0.76 11.77 -13.90
CA LEU A 133 0.03 11.08 -12.89
C LEU A 133 0.99 12.09 -12.27
N ALA A 134 0.92 12.27 -10.95
CA ALA A 134 1.91 13.03 -10.22
C ALA A 134 3.04 12.14 -9.71
N LEU A 135 4.27 12.59 -9.89
CA LEU A 135 5.47 12.03 -9.29
C LEU A 135 5.94 12.99 -8.19
N LEU A 136 5.78 12.57 -6.93
CA LEU A 136 6.29 13.27 -5.75
C LEU A 136 7.67 12.74 -5.41
N ASP A 137 8.65 13.64 -5.32
CA ASP A 137 10.00 13.35 -4.88
C ASP A 137 10.10 13.46 -3.35
N LEU A 138 10.52 12.39 -2.68
CA LEU A 138 10.55 12.29 -1.22
C LEU A 138 11.82 12.88 -0.60
N GLU A 139 12.83 13.20 -1.40
CA GLU A 139 14.04 13.90 -0.93
C GLU A 139 13.83 15.41 -0.92
N THR A 140 13.03 15.93 -1.85
CA THR A 140 12.86 17.37 -2.07
C THR A 140 11.45 17.89 -1.78
N GLY A 141 10.43 17.04 -1.85
CA GLY A 141 9.01 17.43 -1.81
C GLY A 141 8.48 17.93 -3.16
N ASP A 142 9.30 17.95 -4.21
CA ASP A 142 8.90 18.44 -5.52
C ASP A 142 7.89 17.51 -6.21
N VAL A 143 6.94 18.10 -6.93
CA VAL A 143 5.89 17.37 -7.64
C VAL A 143 5.95 17.68 -9.14
N VAL A 144 6.10 16.63 -9.95
CA VAL A 144 5.99 16.70 -11.41
C VAL A 144 4.73 15.99 -11.87
N ARG A 145 3.88 16.66 -12.65
CA ARG A 145 2.61 16.10 -13.16
C ARG A 145 2.73 15.77 -14.64
N GLN A 146 2.33 14.56 -15.03
CA GLN A 146 2.33 14.08 -16.40
C GLN A 146 0.90 13.85 -16.88
N PRO A 147 0.39 14.65 -17.83
CA PRO A 147 -0.97 14.50 -18.34
C PRO A 147 -1.20 13.11 -18.95
N VAL A 148 -2.40 12.57 -18.75
CA VAL A 148 -2.88 11.34 -19.41
C VAL A 148 -4.01 11.72 -20.37
N PRO A 149 -3.71 12.04 -21.65
CA PRO A 149 -4.69 12.64 -22.55
C PRO A 149 -5.91 11.75 -22.79
N GLY A 150 -7.10 12.31 -22.62
CA GLY A 150 -8.37 11.63 -22.88
C GLY A 150 -8.87 10.72 -21.74
N ALA A 151 -8.12 10.64 -20.64
CA ALA A 151 -8.56 9.92 -19.45
C ALA A 151 -9.31 10.84 -18.48
N HIS A 152 -10.29 10.27 -17.79
CA HIS A 152 -10.97 10.84 -16.62
C HIS A 152 -10.40 10.26 -15.31
N SER A 153 -9.80 9.08 -15.38
CA SER A 153 -9.14 8.41 -14.25
C SER A 153 -7.77 7.90 -14.68
N ALA A 154 -6.78 8.05 -13.81
CA ALA A 154 -5.40 7.61 -14.06
C ALA A 154 -4.82 7.01 -12.78
N LEU A 155 -4.67 5.68 -12.72
CA LEU A 155 -4.29 4.98 -11.49
C LEU A 155 -2.94 4.29 -11.68
N PRO A 156 -1.87 4.65 -10.93
CA PRO A 156 -0.62 3.90 -10.97
C PRO A 156 -0.85 2.48 -10.43
N VAL A 157 -0.42 1.46 -11.17
CA VAL A 157 -0.60 0.04 -10.80
C VAL A 157 0.68 -0.75 -10.66
N ALA A 158 1.80 -0.32 -11.27
CA ALA A 158 3.10 -0.93 -11.03
C ALA A 158 4.26 0.01 -11.39
N TRP A 159 5.38 -0.17 -10.70
CA TRP A 159 6.68 0.38 -11.09
C TRP A 159 7.56 -0.71 -11.71
N SER A 160 8.36 -0.39 -12.73
CA SER A 160 9.46 -1.26 -13.14
C SER A 160 10.53 -1.28 -12.05
N LEU A 161 11.24 -2.39 -11.86
CA LEU A 161 12.18 -2.57 -10.74
C LEU A 161 13.33 -1.55 -10.73
N ASP A 162 13.70 -1.05 -11.90
CA ASP A 162 14.71 0.00 -12.09
C ASP A 162 14.18 1.44 -11.92
N GLY A 163 12.87 1.61 -11.65
CA GLY A 163 12.22 2.91 -11.46
C GLY A 163 12.03 3.72 -12.75
N ARG A 164 12.29 3.15 -13.93
CA ARG A 164 12.17 3.89 -15.21
C ARG A 164 10.74 4.04 -15.71
N LEU A 165 9.89 3.05 -15.44
CA LEU A 165 8.52 3.00 -15.95
C LEU A 165 7.51 2.92 -14.81
N VAL A 166 6.37 3.59 -15.02
CA VAL A 166 5.14 3.40 -14.24
C VAL A 166 4.05 2.90 -15.18
N ALA A 167 3.54 1.70 -14.91
CA ALA A 167 2.29 1.23 -15.53
C ALA A 167 1.11 1.85 -14.77
N HIS A 168 0.13 2.35 -15.51
CA HIS A 168 -1.09 2.91 -14.97
C HIS A 168 -2.31 2.43 -15.75
N LEU A 169 -3.47 2.45 -15.10
CA LEU A 169 -4.77 2.30 -15.75
C LEU A 169 -5.27 3.69 -16.13
N ALA A 170 -5.72 3.83 -17.37
CA ALA A 170 -6.37 5.02 -17.89
C ALA A 170 -7.83 4.67 -18.25
N GLY A 171 -8.79 5.33 -17.60
CA GLY A 171 -10.22 5.16 -17.86
C GLY A 171 -10.82 6.40 -18.49
N THR A 172 -11.77 6.25 -19.42
CA THR A 172 -12.51 7.37 -20.02
C THR A 172 -13.65 7.89 -19.14
N ALA A 173 -13.84 7.30 -17.96
CA ALA A 173 -14.84 7.68 -16.98
C ALA A 173 -14.20 7.74 -15.58
N ALA A 174 -14.86 8.46 -14.68
CA ALA A 174 -14.57 8.42 -13.26
C ALA A 174 -14.64 6.98 -12.73
N THR A 175 -13.79 6.66 -11.77
CA THR A 175 -13.80 5.38 -11.07
C THR A 175 -14.19 5.61 -9.62
N ASN A 176 -14.89 4.65 -9.02
CA ASN A 176 -15.32 4.74 -7.63
C ASN A 176 -14.99 3.41 -6.95
N PRO A 177 -14.02 3.36 -6.01
CA PRO A 177 -13.63 2.14 -5.32
C PRO A 177 -14.76 1.52 -4.48
N TYR A 178 -15.83 2.27 -4.18
CA TYR A 178 -16.99 1.86 -3.42
C TYR A 178 -18.21 1.48 -4.25
N SER A 179 -18.10 1.54 -5.59
CA SER A 179 -19.20 1.18 -6.50
C SER A 179 -19.57 -0.31 -6.49
N GLY A 180 -18.70 -1.16 -5.93
CA GLY A 180 -18.84 -2.61 -5.98
C GLY A 180 -18.48 -3.21 -7.34
N THR A 181 -18.06 -2.40 -8.31
CA THR A 181 -17.50 -2.86 -9.60
C THR A 181 -15.97 -2.84 -9.57
N PRO A 182 -15.27 -3.84 -10.15
CA PRO A 182 -13.82 -3.79 -10.29
C PRO A 182 -13.37 -2.54 -11.03
N ILE A 183 -12.32 -1.89 -10.52
CA ILE A 183 -11.67 -0.81 -11.26
C ILE A 183 -10.88 -1.44 -12.41
N GLU A 184 -11.15 -0.98 -13.62
CA GLU A 184 -10.49 -1.42 -14.83
C GLU A 184 -10.18 -0.23 -15.75
N GLY A 185 -9.15 -0.37 -16.57
CA GLY A 185 -8.79 0.64 -17.55
C GLY A 185 -7.86 0.11 -18.64
N ASP A 186 -7.55 0.98 -19.59
CA ASP A 186 -6.50 0.71 -20.57
C ASP A 186 -5.14 0.94 -19.94
N VAL A 187 -4.18 0.06 -20.21
CA VAL A 187 -2.82 0.20 -19.66
C VAL A 187 -2.07 1.27 -20.43
N GLY A 188 -1.60 2.26 -19.70
CA GLY A 188 -0.59 3.19 -20.16
C GLY A 188 0.74 2.98 -19.44
N LEU A 189 1.81 3.48 -20.06
CA LEU A 189 3.17 3.41 -19.56
C LEU A 189 3.77 4.81 -19.58
N LEU A 190 4.15 5.29 -18.40
CA LEU A 190 4.87 6.54 -18.17
C LEU A 190 6.37 6.25 -18.09
N ASP A 191 7.16 6.88 -18.95
CA ASP A 191 8.62 6.96 -18.79
C ASP A 191 8.96 8.11 -17.83
N VAL A 192 9.53 7.76 -16.69
CA VAL A 192 9.77 8.65 -15.55
C VAL A 192 10.81 9.74 -15.88
N SER A 193 11.76 9.44 -16.78
CA SER A 193 12.85 10.35 -17.12
C SER A 193 12.43 11.42 -18.13
N SER A 194 11.62 11.04 -19.11
CA SER A 194 11.18 11.91 -20.19
C SER A 194 9.80 12.53 -19.94
N GLY A 195 9.01 11.97 -19.03
CA GLY A 195 7.60 12.31 -18.84
C GLY A 195 6.68 11.78 -19.94
N ALA A 196 7.19 10.97 -20.87
CA ALA A 196 6.40 10.47 -21.98
C ALA A 196 5.38 9.43 -21.51
N VAL A 197 4.11 9.69 -21.78
CA VAL A 197 2.99 8.76 -21.54
C VAL A 197 2.58 8.14 -22.87
N ARG A 198 2.47 6.81 -22.91
CA ARG A 198 1.97 6.06 -24.09
C ARG A 198 1.03 4.95 -23.68
N THR A 199 0.04 4.65 -24.51
CA THR A 199 -0.86 3.50 -24.33
C THR A 199 -0.16 2.20 -24.76
N LEU A 200 -0.30 1.15 -23.96
CA LEU A 200 0.08 -0.21 -24.33
C LEU A 200 -1.04 -0.85 -25.15
N THR A 201 -0.85 -0.93 -26.47
CA THR A 201 -1.89 -1.36 -27.40
C THR A 201 -2.35 -2.79 -27.10
N GLY A 202 -3.66 -2.99 -26.95
CA GLY A 202 -4.27 -4.30 -26.70
C GLY A 202 -4.34 -4.71 -25.22
N ALA A 203 -3.80 -3.91 -24.30
CA ALA A 203 -3.95 -4.10 -22.86
C ALA A 203 -5.14 -3.26 -22.34
N THR A 204 -6.36 -3.69 -22.70
CA THR A 204 -7.61 -3.00 -22.37
C THR A 204 -8.38 -3.72 -21.25
N GLN A 205 -9.19 -2.99 -20.48
CA GLN A 205 -9.99 -3.54 -19.37
C GLN A 205 -9.15 -4.36 -18.38
N VAL A 206 -8.04 -3.76 -17.95
CA VAL A 206 -7.06 -4.35 -17.05
C VAL A 206 -7.36 -3.92 -15.63
N SER A 207 -7.29 -4.85 -14.68
CA SER A 207 -7.47 -4.58 -13.25
C SER A 207 -6.16 -4.52 -12.47
N THR A 208 -5.11 -5.22 -12.92
CA THR A 208 -3.79 -5.20 -12.27
C THR A 208 -2.67 -5.57 -13.25
N ALA A 209 -1.45 -5.15 -12.94
CA ALA A 209 -0.27 -5.44 -13.73
C ALA A 209 0.98 -5.60 -12.85
N ALA A 210 1.99 -6.32 -13.33
CA ALA A 210 3.29 -6.48 -12.67
C ALA A 210 4.41 -6.57 -13.71
N PHE A 211 5.49 -5.81 -13.53
CA PHE A 211 6.65 -5.87 -14.43
C PHE A 211 7.50 -7.12 -14.17
N SER A 212 8.13 -7.63 -15.22
CA SER A 212 9.28 -8.53 -15.07
C SER A 212 10.42 -7.81 -14.34
N PRO A 213 11.31 -8.52 -13.64
CA PRO A 213 12.39 -7.89 -12.87
C PRO A 213 13.40 -7.12 -13.75
N ASP A 214 13.53 -7.48 -15.02
CA ASP A 214 14.35 -6.75 -15.99
C ASP A 214 13.60 -5.60 -16.69
N GLY A 215 12.31 -5.43 -16.43
CA GLY A 215 11.46 -4.39 -17.01
C GLY A 215 11.12 -4.59 -18.49
N SER A 216 11.50 -5.72 -19.09
CA SER A 216 11.24 -6.01 -20.51
C SER A 216 9.82 -6.52 -20.78
N GLU A 217 9.14 -7.05 -19.77
CA GLU A 217 7.79 -7.59 -19.88
C GLU A 217 6.83 -6.98 -18.84
N LEU A 218 5.54 -7.03 -19.14
CA LEU A 218 4.46 -6.65 -18.23
C LEU A 218 3.39 -7.75 -18.20
N ALA A 219 3.22 -8.41 -17.06
CA ALA A 219 2.07 -9.25 -16.78
C ALA A 219 0.87 -8.36 -16.51
N VAL A 220 -0.26 -8.69 -17.12
CA VAL A 220 -1.48 -7.90 -17.15
C VAL A 220 -2.66 -8.82 -16.92
N GLN A 221 -3.43 -8.55 -15.87
CA GLN A 221 -4.66 -9.27 -15.57
C GLN A 221 -5.83 -8.48 -16.13
N ARG A 222 -6.53 -9.06 -17.12
CA ARG A 222 -7.83 -8.55 -17.54
C ARG A 222 -8.84 -8.75 -16.42
N SER A 223 -9.72 -7.77 -16.28
CA SER A 223 -10.85 -7.82 -15.37
C SER A 223 -11.71 -9.05 -15.65
N ALA A 224 -12.38 -9.57 -14.62
CA ALA A 224 -13.26 -10.74 -14.78
C ALA A 224 -14.41 -10.45 -15.76
N THR A 225 -14.91 -9.21 -15.77
CA THR A 225 -15.89 -8.70 -16.75
C THR A 225 -15.40 -8.80 -18.20
N ALA A 226 -14.08 -8.81 -18.40
CA ALA A 226 -13.40 -8.90 -19.69
C ALA A 226 -12.82 -10.31 -19.96
N GLY A 227 -13.25 -11.33 -19.20
CA GLY A 227 -12.85 -12.72 -19.39
C GLY A 227 -11.72 -13.21 -18.48
N GLY A 228 -11.19 -12.36 -17.59
CA GLY A 228 -10.33 -12.79 -16.48
C GLY A 228 -8.97 -13.38 -16.88
N THR A 229 -8.47 -13.12 -18.09
CA THR A 229 -7.23 -13.72 -18.58
C THR A 229 -5.98 -13.00 -18.10
N LEU A 230 -4.92 -13.77 -17.84
CA LEU A 230 -3.57 -13.25 -17.59
C LEU A 230 -2.77 -13.25 -18.89
N GLU A 231 -2.27 -12.09 -19.28
CA GLU A 231 -1.44 -11.91 -20.47
C GLU A 231 -0.10 -11.28 -20.09
N VAL A 232 0.98 -11.73 -20.70
CA VAL A 232 2.31 -11.12 -20.57
C VAL A 232 2.66 -10.44 -21.88
N PHE A 233 2.87 -9.12 -21.81
CA PHE A 233 3.28 -8.28 -22.92
C PHE A 233 4.79 -8.10 -22.94
N ASP A 234 5.40 -8.30 -24.09
CA ASP A 234 6.78 -7.88 -24.36
C ASP A 234 6.77 -6.39 -24.73
N LEU A 235 7.53 -5.60 -23.97
CA LEU A 235 7.58 -4.15 -24.12
C LEU A 235 8.58 -3.68 -25.19
N GLU A 236 9.41 -4.58 -25.71
CA GLU A 236 10.38 -4.36 -26.79
C GLU A 236 9.83 -4.75 -28.18
N GLY A 237 8.59 -5.24 -28.25
CA GLY A 237 7.87 -5.53 -29.49
C GLY A 237 7.77 -7.01 -29.86
N GLY A 238 8.12 -7.92 -28.95
CA GLY A 238 8.00 -9.38 -29.12
C GLY A 238 6.57 -9.94 -29.10
N GLY A 239 5.56 -9.10 -28.86
CA GLY A 239 4.14 -9.48 -28.84
C GLY A 239 3.62 -9.74 -27.42
N ARG A 240 2.69 -10.70 -27.28
CA ARG A 240 2.12 -11.08 -25.98
C ARG A 240 1.80 -12.58 -25.93
N ARG A 241 1.84 -13.17 -24.74
CA ARG A 241 1.45 -14.56 -24.48
C ARG A 241 0.41 -14.63 -23.35
N THR A 242 -0.44 -15.64 -23.36
CA THR A 242 -1.39 -15.91 -22.27
C THR A 242 -0.77 -16.90 -21.29
N LEU A 243 -0.97 -16.69 -19.99
CA LEU A 243 -0.62 -17.64 -18.94
C LEU A 243 -1.90 -18.17 -18.30
N ASP A 244 -1.97 -19.50 -18.15
CA ASP A 244 -3.09 -20.14 -17.47
C ASP A 244 -2.90 -20.06 -15.97
N LEU A 245 -3.91 -19.54 -15.27
CA LEU A 245 -3.96 -19.50 -13.82
C LEU A 245 -4.85 -20.61 -13.28
N PRO A 246 -4.59 -21.10 -12.05
CA PRO A 246 -5.56 -21.91 -11.34
C PRO A 246 -6.90 -21.17 -11.24
N ALA A 247 -8.01 -21.90 -11.29
CA ALA A 247 -9.34 -21.30 -11.29
C ALA A 247 -9.54 -20.34 -10.10
N GLY A 248 -10.08 -19.15 -10.37
CA GLY A 248 -10.34 -18.10 -9.37
C GLY A 248 -9.09 -17.40 -8.82
N HIS A 249 -7.91 -17.65 -9.37
CA HIS A 249 -6.70 -16.92 -9.01
C HIS A 249 -6.46 -15.74 -9.95
N HIS A 250 -5.85 -14.69 -9.40
CA HIS A 250 -5.45 -13.49 -10.11
C HIS A 250 -4.03 -13.10 -9.69
N LEU A 251 -3.36 -12.21 -10.43
CA LEU A 251 -2.07 -11.67 -10.02
C LEU A 251 -2.13 -11.09 -8.60
N ALA A 252 -1.15 -11.43 -7.76
CA ALA A 252 -1.03 -10.94 -6.38
C ALA A 252 -0.48 -9.50 -6.31
N GLY A 253 -1.09 -8.58 -7.05
CA GLY A 253 -0.74 -7.15 -7.08
C GLY A 253 0.50 -6.79 -7.91
N ALA A 254 0.94 -5.54 -7.76
CA ALA A 254 2.05 -4.92 -8.51
C ALA A 254 3.39 -5.67 -8.41
N ASP A 255 3.53 -6.44 -7.33
CA ASP A 255 4.77 -7.04 -6.89
C ASP A 255 4.80 -8.55 -7.10
N ALA A 256 3.87 -9.07 -7.92
CA ALA A 256 3.67 -10.49 -8.17
C ALA A 256 4.86 -11.20 -8.82
N TRP A 257 5.68 -10.50 -9.61
CA TRP A 257 6.81 -11.12 -10.29
C TRP A 257 8.00 -11.31 -9.36
N SER A 258 8.50 -12.55 -9.30
CA SER A 258 9.72 -12.90 -8.58
C SER A 258 10.95 -12.15 -9.11
N PRO A 259 11.93 -11.85 -8.25
CA PRO A 259 13.10 -11.05 -8.62
C PRO A 259 14.06 -11.75 -9.58
N ASP A 260 13.98 -13.08 -9.72
CA ASP A 260 14.74 -13.86 -10.70
C ASP A 260 13.98 -14.08 -12.02
N GLY A 261 12.72 -13.67 -12.08
CA GLY A 261 11.88 -13.70 -13.26
C GLY A 261 11.18 -15.04 -13.48
N ALA A 262 11.38 -16.03 -12.61
CA ALA A 262 10.95 -17.41 -12.86
C ALA A 262 9.49 -17.68 -12.48
N LEU A 263 8.98 -16.96 -11.47
CA LEU A 263 7.65 -17.15 -10.88
C LEU A 263 6.80 -15.88 -10.92
N LEU A 264 5.48 -16.09 -11.02
CA LEU A 264 4.43 -15.12 -10.71
C LEU A 264 3.65 -15.61 -9.48
N ALA A 265 3.51 -14.74 -8.49
CA ALA A 265 2.62 -14.96 -7.36
C ALA A 265 1.19 -14.57 -7.72
N THR A 266 0.25 -15.40 -7.28
CA THR A 266 -1.17 -15.29 -7.57
C THR A 266 -1.94 -15.50 -6.29
N SER A 267 -3.03 -14.77 -6.14
CA SER A 267 -3.91 -14.86 -4.98
C SER A 267 -5.30 -15.26 -5.44
N ARG A 268 -5.94 -16.12 -4.66
CA ARG A 268 -7.37 -16.37 -4.80
C ARG A 268 -8.12 -15.35 -3.96
N MET A 269 -8.83 -14.42 -4.59
CA MET A 269 -9.75 -13.55 -3.86
C MET A 269 -11.03 -14.35 -3.53
N PRO A 270 -11.57 -14.26 -2.30
CA PRO A 270 -12.75 -15.01 -1.88
C PRO A 270 -14.06 -14.40 -2.41
N PHE A 271 -14.02 -13.65 -3.51
CA PHE A 271 -15.19 -12.99 -4.12
C PHE A 271 -15.60 -13.68 -5.44
N PRO A 272 -16.00 -14.97 -5.46
CA PRO A 272 -16.53 -15.60 -6.66
C PRO A 272 -17.86 -14.99 -7.13
N CYS A 273 -18.51 -14.14 -6.32
CA CYS A 273 -19.81 -13.57 -6.68
C CYS A 273 -19.78 -12.22 -7.42
N LEU A 274 -18.62 -11.55 -7.56
CA LEU A 274 -18.50 -10.37 -8.45
C LEU A 274 -18.55 -10.74 -9.93
N ASP A 275 -18.36 -12.02 -10.27
CA ASP A 275 -18.48 -12.49 -11.65
C ASP A 275 -19.94 -12.49 -12.15
N THR A 276 -20.95 -12.35 -11.27
CA THR A 276 -22.37 -12.52 -11.68
C THR A 276 -23.48 -11.68 -11.01
N VAL A 277 -23.25 -10.82 -10.01
CA VAL A 277 -24.41 -10.24 -9.27
C VAL A 277 -24.93 -8.88 -9.74
N HIS A 278 -26.20 -8.90 -10.17
CA HIS A 278 -27.14 -7.79 -10.06
C HIS A 278 -27.60 -7.65 -8.60
N GLU A 279 -27.99 -6.44 -8.20
CA GLU A 279 -28.32 -5.93 -6.85
C GLU A 279 -29.13 -6.86 -5.90
N ALA A 280 -29.90 -7.83 -6.43
CA ALA A 280 -30.78 -8.70 -5.66
C ALA A 280 -30.12 -9.91 -4.97
N GLN A 281 -28.83 -10.17 -5.17
CA GLN A 281 -28.16 -11.40 -4.68
C GLN A 281 -27.10 -11.20 -3.59
N TRP A 282 -26.95 -9.98 -3.06
CA TRP A 282 -26.04 -9.67 -1.95
C TRP A 282 -26.25 -10.59 -0.73
N THR A 283 -27.51 -10.91 -0.41
CA THR A 283 -27.88 -11.80 0.71
C THR A 283 -27.44 -13.27 0.49
N ALA A 284 -27.20 -13.70 -0.76
CA ALA A 284 -26.69 -15.03 -1.06
C ALA A 284 -25.16 -15.12 -0.90
N CYS A 285 -24.41 -14.03 -1.14
CA CYS A 285 -22.95 -13.99 -0.94
C CYS A 285 -22.56 -14.12 0.56
N GLN A 286 -23.42 -13.70 1.49
CA GLN A 286 -23.14 -13.80 2.94
C GLN A 286 -22.97 -15.26 3.43
N GLY A 287 -23.53 -16.25 2.72
CA GLY A 287 -23.47 -17.65 3.14
C GLY A 287 -22.15 -18.38 2.82
N GLU A 288 -21.36 -17.89 1.86
CA GLU A 288 -20.07 -18.49 1.48
C GLU A 288 -18.85 -17.79 2.12
N TRP A 289 -19.08 -16.67 2.80
CA TRP A 289 -18.08 -15.78 3.40
C TRP A 289 -17.14 -16.47 4.41
N GLU A 290 -17.59 -17.55 5.06
CA GLU A 290 -16.85 -18.22 6.14
C GLU A 290 -15.85 -19.31 5.69
N SER A 291 -15.70 -19.62 4.39
CA SER A 291 -15.04 -20.89 4.00
C SER A 291 -13.98 -20.89 2.89
N ILE A 292 -13.64 -19.75 2.27
CA ILE A 292 -12.57 -19.72 1.27
C ILE A 292 -11.32 -19.08 1.89
N PRO A 293 -10.30 -19.87 2.28
CA PRO A 293 -9.04 -19.31 2.74
C PRO A 293 -8.39 -18.53 1.59
N ASP A 294 -7.90 -17.34 1.90
CA ASP A 294 -6.93 -16.65 1.05
C ASP A 294 -5.71 -17.57 0.89
N VAL A 295 -5.31 -17.79 -0.36
CA VAL A 295 -4.18 -18.65 -0.72
C VAL A 295 -3.26 -17.88 -1.63
N LEU A 296 -1.97 -17.85 -1.28
CA LEU A 296 -0.92 -17.35 -2.18
C LEU A 296 -0.30 -18.54 -2.91
N THR A 297 -0.55 -18.62 -4.22
CA THR A 297 -0.06 -19.67 -5.11
C THR A 297 0.96 -19.09 -6.09
N PHE A 298 1.89 -19.93 -6.55
CA PHE A 298 2.90 -19.54 -7.52
C PHE A 298 2.69 -20.27 -8.85
N VAL A 299 2.96 -19.59 -9.96
CA VAL A 299 2.97 -20.19 -11.30
C VAL A 299 4.27 -19.85 -12.01
N ALA A 300 4.72 -20.71 -12.93
CA ALA A 300 5.87 -20.40 -13.76
C ALA A 300 5.55 -19.22 -14.69
N ALA A 301 6.44 -18.22 -14.73
CA ALA A 301 6.28 -17.03 -15.57
C ALA A 301 6.76 -17.23 -17.02
N THR A 302 7.50 -18.32 -17.26
CA THR A 302 8.11 -18.66 -18.54
C THR A 302 7.96 -20.15 -18.82
N ASP A 303 8.15 -20.55 -20.08
CA ASP A 303 8.16 -21.97 -20.49
C ASP A 303 9.41 -22.74 -20.04
N ARG A 304 10.37 -22.07 -19.36
CA ARG A 304 11.56 -22.73 -18.84
C ARG A 304 11.18 -23.61 -17.65
N PRO A 305 11.72 -24.84 -17.54
CA PRO A 305 11.52 -25.68 -16.37
C PRO A 305 11.89 -24.92 -15.10
N THR A 306 10.90 -24.69 -14.25
CA THR A 306 11.01 -23.91 -13.01
C THR A 306 10.39 -24.72 -11.89
N GLU A 307 11.07 -24.80 -10.76
CA GLU A 307 10.51 -25.39 -9.55
C GLU A 307 9.50 -24.43 -8.95
N VAL A 308 8.23 -24.83 -8.96
CA VAL A 308 7.13 -24.05 -8.40
C VAL A 308 6.96 -24.45 -6.93
N PRO A 309 7.13 -23.52 -5.97
CA PRO A 309 6.90 -23.80 -4.55
C PRO A 309 5.46 -24.22 -4.25
N GLU A 310 5.26 -24.86 -3.11
CA GLU A 310 3.91 -25.11 -2.58
C GLU A 310 3.19 -23.80 -2.27
N SER A 311 1.86 -23.81 -2.35
CA SER A 311 1.02 -22.67 -1.98
C SER A 311 1.15 -22.37 -0.48
N LEU A 312 1.10 -21.08 -0.14
CA LEU A 312 1.04 -20.64 1.25
C LEU A 312 -0.43 -20.55 1.68
N ASP A 313 -0.82 -21.43 2.61
CA ASP A 313 -2.19 -21.57 3.13
C ASP A 313 -2.28 -21.23 4.65
N GLY A 314 -3.50 -21.08 5.17
CA GLY A 314 -3.79 -21.09 6.61
C GLY A 314 -3.47 -19.79 7.36
N ALA A 315 -2.86 -19.89 8.55
CA ALA A 315 -2.59 -18.74 9.45
C ALA A 315 -1.58 -17.72 8.87
N VAL A 316 -0.86 -18.10 7.82
CA VAL A 316 0.08 -17.24 7.06
C VAL A 316 -0.61 -16.58 5.87
N ALA A 317 -1.82 -17.04 5.52
CA ALA A 317 -2.51 -16.70 4.27
C ALA A 317 -3.88 -16.03 4.50
N ALA A 318 -4.59 -16.32 5.60
CA ALA A 318 -5.86 -15.65 5.93
C ALA A 318 -5.66 -14.13 5.98
N SER A 319 -6.29 -13.34 5.11
CA SER A 319 -6.07 -11.90 4.87
C SER A 319 -4.71 -11.48 4.31
N SER A 320 -3.90 -12.43 3.82
CA SER A 320 -2.49 -12.16 3.51
C SER A 320 -2.28 -11.60 2.12
N ARG A 321 -2.00 -10.31 2.09
CA ARG A 321 -1.57 -9.59 0.89
C ARG A 321 -0.08 -9.78 0.68
N LEU A 322 0.32 -10.20 -0.52
CA LEU A 322 1.71 -10.12 -0.94
C LEU A 322 2.15 -8.66 -0.90
N LEU A 323 3.18 -8.39 -0.10
CA LEU A 323 3.84 -7.10 -0.02
C LEU A 323 5.06 -7.06 -0.95
N GLY A 324 5.64 -8.21 -1.26
CA GLY A 324 6.78 -8.29 -2.17
C GLY A 324 7.67 -9.51 -1.98
N TRP A 325 8.85 -9.46 -2.58
CA TRP A 325 9.86 -10.50 -2.51
C TRP A 325 11.09 -10.00 -1.76
N VAL A 326 11.62 -10.80 -0.84
CA VAL A 326 12.93 -10.57 -0.21
C VAL A 326 14.03 -11.17 -1.08
N SER A 327 13.74 -12.35 -1.65
CA SER A 327 14.59 -13.09 -2.59
C SER A 327 13.70 -13.94 -3.50
N ALA A 328 14.29 -14.70 -4.43
CA ALA A 328 13.53 -15.63 -5.27
C ALA A 328 12.80 -16.74 -4.48
N ARG A 329 13.21 -16.98 -3.23
CA ARG A 329 12.71 -18.04 -2.35
C ARG A 329 12.11 -17.51 -1.04
N GLU A 330 11.93 -16.19 -0.92
CA GLU A 330 11.37 -15.57 0.28
C GLU A 330 10.46 -14.40 -0.09
N VAL A 331 9.27 -14.38 0.50
CA VAL A 331 8.26 -13.33 0.30
C VAL A 331 8.01 -12.53 1.57
N LEU A 332 7.50 -11.31 1.40
CA LEU A 332 6.89 -10.51 2.45
C LEU A 332 5.37 -10.55 2.28
N VAL A 333 4.66 -10.86 3.35
CA VAL A 333 3.20 -10.86 3.39
C VAL A 333 2.72 -10.03 4.58
N LEU A 334 1.49 -9.51 4.47
CA LEU A 334 0.79 -8.87 5.56
C LEU A 334 -0.17 -9.87 6.22
N SER A 335 0.21 -10.50 7.33
CA SER A 335 -0.58 -11.57 7.97
C SER A 335 -1.30 -11.10 9.24
N PRO A 336 -2.39 -11.75 9.68
CA PRO A 336 -3.02 -11.48 10.97
C PRO A 336 -2.04 -11.60 12.13
N HIS A 337 -2.16 -10.71 13.11
CA HIS A 337 -1.40 -10.79 14.35
C HIS A 337 -2.34 -10.84 15.56
N ALA A 338 -2.33 -11.97 16.27
CA ALA A 338 -2.95 -12.07 17.58
C ALA A 338 -1.99 -11.58 18.66
N ASP A 339 -2.46 -10.71 19.54
CA ASP A 339 -1.70 -10.27 20.71
C ASP A 339 -1.40 -11.45 21.65
N ASP A 340 -0.29 -11.38 22.40
CA ASP A 340 0.13 -12.39 23.41
C ASP A 340 -0.94 -12.71 24.49
N LYS A 341 -2.04 -11.96 24.52
CA LYS A 341 -3.19 -12.14 25.44
C LYS A 341 -4.32 -13.01 24.88
N GLY A 342 -4.22 -13.50 23.64
CA GLY A 342 -5.16 -14.46 23.06
C GLY A 342 -6.56 -13.90 22.77
N GLY A 343 -6.68 -12.61 22.43
CA GLY A 343 -7.91 -11.99 21.91
C GLY A 343 -7.98 -12.05 20.38
N ASP A 344 -9.13 -11.64 19.80
CA ASP A 344 -9.28 -11.49 18.35
C ASP A 344 -8.16 -10.60 17.77
N PRO A 345 -7.56 -10.94 16.61
CA PRO A 345 -6.44 -10.20 16.05
C PRO A 345 -6.86 -8.76 15.73
N VAL A 346 -6.32 -7.81 16.49
CA VAL A 346 -6.56 -6.35 16.32
C VAL A 346 -5.46 -5.65 15.53
N ASP A 347 -4.40 -6.38 15.15
CA ASP A 347 -3.24 -5.86 14.44
C ASP A 347 -2.88 -6.80 13.27
N LEU A 348 -2.19 -6.26 12.26
CA LEU A 348 -1.53 -7.04 11.21
C LEU A 348 -0.03 -7.10 11.46
N ALA A 349 0.66 -8.02 10.79
CA ALA A 349 2.11 -8.16 10.86
C ALA A 349 2.72 -8.22 9.47
N VAL A 350 3.83 -7.49 9.29
CA VAL A 350 4.74 -7.70 8.16
C VAL A 350 5.56 -8.94 8.47
N THR A 351 5.32 -10.00 7.71
CA THR A 351 5.90 -11.33 7.95
C THR A 351 6.71 -11.75 6.73
N ARG A 352 7.97 -12.12 6.96
CA ARG A 352 8.80 -12.82 5.97
C ARG A 352 8.45 -14.30 5.99
N VAL A 353 8.31 -14.90 4.82
CA VAL A 353 8.00 -16.32 4.66
C VAL A 353 9.00 -16.95 3.69
N SER A 354 9.63 -18.04 4.11
CA SER A 354 10.46 -18.91 3.28
C SER A 354 9.58 -19.81 2.40
N LEU A 355 9.89 -19.89 1.11
CA LEU A 355 9.18 -20.74 0.14
C LEU A 355 9.75 -22.18 0.10
N ASP A 356 10.84 -22.45 0.82
CA ASP A 356 11.46 -23.78 0.87
C ASP A 356 10.83 -24.67 1.94
N ASP A 357 10.48 -24.10 3.09
CA ASP A 357 10.02 -24.83 4.27
C ASP A 357 8.82 -24.17 4.99
N GLY A 358 8.32 -23.03 4.47
CA GLY A 358 7.22 -22.29 5.07
C GLY A 358 7.59 -21.55 6.36
N ALA A 359 8.88 -21.47 6.72
CA ALA A 359 9.31 -20.79 7.93
C ALA A 359 8.94 -19.31 7.90
N THR A 360 8.41 -18.79 9.02
CA THR A 360 7.96 -17.39 9.12
C THR A 360 8.78 -16.59 10.13
N GLU A 361 9.05 -15.32 9.80
CA GLU A 361 9.69 -14.34 10.67
C GLU A 361 8.87 -13.05 10.68
N ARG A 362 8.33 -12.67 11.83
CA ARG A 362 7.67 -11.37 12.01
C ARG A 362 8.72 -10.26 12.04
N LEU A 363 8.57 -9.29 11.13
CA LEU A 363 9.46 -8.13 11.00
C LEU A 363 8.90 -6.88 11.65
N SER A 364 7.59 -6.65 11.57
CA SER A 364 6.90 -5.51 12.17
C SER A 364 5.46 -5.85 12.51
N VAL A 365 4.88 -5.11 13.46
CA VAL A 365 3.44 -5.05 13.71
C VAL A 365 2.87 -3.77 13.08
N VAL A 366 1.70 -3.87 12.44
CA VAL A 366 0.95 -2.77 11.84
C VAL A 366 -0.36 -2.61 12.62
N PRO A 367 -0.55 -1.51 13.38
CA PRO A 367 -1.76 -1.33 14.16
C PRO A 367 -2.95 -1.06 13.23
N THR A 368 -4.04 -1.81 13.37
CA THR A 368 -5.26 -1.59 12.56
C THR A 368 -6.32 -0.75 13.28
N GLY A 369 -6.12 -0.47 14.56
CA GLY A 369 -7.10 0.24 15.39
C GLY A 369 -8.31 -0.64 15.75
N ALA A 370 -9.11 -0.21 16.72
CA ALA A 370 -10.28 -0.96 17.21
C ALA A 370 -11.50 -0.90 16.25
N ALA A 371 -11.33 -0.36 15.04
CA ALA A 371 -12.34 -0.36 13.99
C ALA A 371 -12.09 -1.55 13.06
N THR A 372 -13.09 -2.42 12.93
CA THR A 372 -13.03 -3.79 12.41
C THR A 372 -12.87 -3.94 10.89
N THR A 373 -12.17 -3.05 10.20
CA THR A 373 -11.92 -3.16 8.75
C THR A 373 -10.49 -2.71 8.40
N GLY A 374 -9.69 -3.67 7.94
CA GLY A 374 -8.22 -3.61 7.92
C GLY A 374 -7.58 -2.54 7.00
N PRO A 375 -6.27 -2.30 7.15
CA PRO A 375 -5.54 -1.25 6.43
C PRO A 375 -5.31 -1.57 4.95
N GLY A 376 -5.51 -0.56 4.11
CA GLY A 376 -5.00 -0.52 2.74
C GLY A 376 -3.51 -0.19 2.75
N VAL A 377 -2.65 -1.20 2.90
CA VAL A 377 -1.19 -1.03 2.76
C VAL A 377 -0.82 -1.15 1.27
N SER A 378 -0.40 -0.08 0.62
CA SER A 378 -0.26 -0.03 -0.85
C SER A 378 1.09 -0.50 -1.39
N SER A 379 2.21 -0.45 -0.63
CA SER A 379 3.51 -0.98 -1.11
C SER A 379 4.59 -1.10 0.00
N TRP A 380 5.48 -2.09 -0.12
CA TRP A 380 6.57 -2.39 0.82
C TRP A 380 7.78 -2.97 0.08
N ARG A 381 8.95 -2.31 0.07
CA ARG A 381 10.15 -2.90 -0.55
C ARG A 381 11.48 -2.56 0.11
N ARG A 382 12.38 -3.56 0.04
CA ARG A 382 13.82 -3.42 0.29
C ARG A 382 14.60 -4.29 -0.70
N ARG A 383 15.78 -3.81 -1.14
CA ARG A 383 16.73 -4.57 -1.97
C ARG A 383 17.21 -5.83 -1.24
N SER A 384 17.46 -6.87 -2.04
CA SER A 384 18.01 -8.20 -1.70
C SER A 384 19.13 -8.12 -0.64
N CYS A 385 19.05 -8.90 0.45
CA CYS A 385 20.17 -9.08 1.37
C CYS A 385 20.42 -10.57 1.73
N PRO A 386 21.64 -11.10 1.57
CA PRO A 386 21.91 -12.54 1.70
C PRO A 386 21.98 -13.10 3.13
N THR A 387 22.00 -12.27 4.19
CA THR A 387 22.16 -12.77 5.57
C THR A 387 21.69 -11.78 6.64
N CYS A 388 20.63 -12.09 7.38
CA CYS A 388 20.37 -11.51 8.71
C CYS A 388 21.03 -12.38 9.78
N ARG A 389 22.05 -11.89 10.50
CA ARG A 389 22.56 -12.54 11.72
C ARG A 389 21.77 -12.02 12.92
N SER A 390 21.12 -12.93 13.64
CA SER A 390 20.54 -12.66 14.95
C SER A 390 21.64 -12.25 15.95
N GLY A 391 21.40 -11.17 16.67
CA GLY A 391 22.15 -10.86 17.89
C GLY A 391 21.93 -11.98 18.91
N ARG A 392 22.99 -12.30 19.68
CA ARG A 392 22.99 -13.40 20.67
C ARG A 392 21.76 -13.39 21.58
N PRO A 393 21.16 -14.56 21.89
CA PRO A 393 20.03 -14.63 22.81
C PRO A 393 20.50 -14.26 24.23
N GLY A 394 19.87 -13.26 24.84
CA GLY A 394 20.04 -12.95 26.26
C GLY A 394 20.24 -11.48 26.66
N SER A 395 20.06 -10.49 25.77
CA SER A 395 20.00 -9.07 26.18
C SER A 395 18.56 -8.57 26.23
N PRO A 396 18.15 -7.83 27.27
CA PRO A 396 16.80 -7.29 27.35
C PRO A 396 16.59 -6.29 26.20
N ILE A 397 15.57 -6.55 25.37
CA ILE A 397 15.15 -5.67 24.29
C ILE A 397 14.56 -4.43 24.94
N ALA A 398 15.22 -3.28 24.77
CA ALA A 398 14.64 -1.99 25.10
C ALA A 398 13.41 -1.78 24.20
N ALA A 399 12.28 -1.35 24.78
CA ALA A 399 11.10 -0.97 24.01
C ALA A 399 11.46 0.15 23.03
N GLY A 400 11.34 -0.11 21.72
CA GLY A 400 11.71 0.81 20.64
C GLY A 400 12.92 0.38 19.79
N GLY A 401 13.03 -0.92 19.45
CA GLY A 401 14.11 -1.42 18.59
C GLY A 401 13.81 -1.29 17.09
N ARG A 402 14.83 -0.95 16.29
CA ARG A 402 14.82 -1.16 14.83
C ARG A 402 15.47 -2.48 14.50
N ARG A 403 14.85 -3.27 13.61
CA ARG A 403 15.55 -4.38 12.95
C ARG A 403 16.34 -3.82 11.78
N ARG A 404 17.66 -3.78 11.96
CA ARG A 404 18.60 -3.47 10.88
C ARG A 404 18.43 -4.52 9.80
N CYS A 405 18.19 -4.12 8.56
CA CYS A 405 18.39 -5.04 7.45
C CYS A 405 19.76 -4.73 6.86
N GLY A 406 20.63 -5.74 6.84
CA GLY A 406 21.97 -5.66 6.28
C GLY A 406 21.97 -5.52 4.77
#